data_AF-A0A7Y0DF28-F1
#
_entry.id   AF-A0A7Y0DF28-F1
#
_cell.length_a   1.000
_cell.length_b   1.000
_cell.length_c   1.000
_cell.angle_alpha   90.00
_cell.angle_beta   90.00
_cell.angle_gamma   90.00
#
_symmetry.space_group_name_H-M   'P 1'
#
loop_
_entity.id
_entity.type
_entity.pdbx_description
1 polymer ?
#
loop_
_entity_poly.entity_id
_entity_poly.type
_entity_poly.pdbx_seq_one_letter_code
_entity_poly.pdbx_strand_id
1 'polypeptide(L)' 'MPGRDLDGTARDLADAILQAPEAAVRELKPLLRNAIGASPADQLKAEREAQARLLTAMVQGAGK' A
#
# COMPACT_ATOMS: atom_id res chain seq x y z
N MET A 1 -14.59 16.89 -9.21
CA MET A 1 -14.20 16.57 -10.61
C MET A 1 -15.43 16.77 -11.48
N PRO A 2 -15.40 17.58 -12.54
CA PRO A 2 -16.50 17.66 -13.49
C PRO A 2 -16.70 16.27 -14.12
N GLY A 3 -17.94 15.82 -14.31
CA GLY A 3 -18.25 14.43 -14.70
C GLY A 3 -17.62 13.94 -16.01
N ARG A 4 -17.05 14.82 -16.84
CA ARG A 4 -16.38 14.49 -18.10
C ARG A 4 -14.99 13.87 -17.92
N ASP A 5 -14.31 14.15 -16.81
CA ASP A 5 -12.93 13.68 -16.57
C ASP A 5 -12.88 12.48 -15.60
N LEU A 6 -14.04 12.03 -15.11
CA LEU A 6 -14.12 10.98 -14.10
C LEU A 6 -13.50 9.67 -14.58
N ASP A 7 -13.84 9.24 -15.80
CA ASP A 7 -13.33 7.99 -16.37
C ASP A 7 -11.83 8.04 -16.61
N GLY A 8 -11.32 9.16 -17.11
CA GLY A 8 -9.88 9.38 -17.28
C GLY A 8 -9.14 9.34 -15.95
N THR A 9 -9.64 10.08 -14.96
CA THR A 9 -9.05 10.14 -13.62
C THR A 9 -9.08 8.79 -12.91
N ALA A 10 -10.17 8.03 -13.06
CA ALA A 10 -10.30 6.69 -12.49
C ALA A 10 -9.31 5.70 -13.12
N ARG A 11 -9.06 5.84 -14.43
CA ARG A 11 -8.07 5.04 -15.14
C ARG A 11 -6.66 5.37 -14.70
N ASP A 12 -6.31 6.65 -14.60
CA ASP A 12 -4.99 7.09 -14.15
C ASP A 12 -4.69 6.56 -12.74
N LEU A 13 -5.69 6.59 -11.85
CA LEU A 13 -5.56 6.02 -10.51
C LEU A 13 -5.37 4.50 -10.54
N ALA A 14 -6.16 3.78 -11.35
CA ALA A 14 -6.04 2.33 -11.48
C ALA A 14 -4.66 1.94 -12.02
N ASP A 15 -4.17 2.63 -13.04
CA ASP A 15 -2.86 2.40 -13.64
C ASP A 15 -1.74 2.67 -12.62
N ALA A 16 -1.82 3.75 -11.84
CA ALA A 16 -0.86 4.03 -10.77
C ALA A 16 -0.82 2.92 -9.71
N ILE A 17 -1.98 2.36 -9.34
CA ILE A 17 -2.05 1.23 -8.40
C ILE A 17 -1.45 -0.04 -9.00
N LEU A 18 -1.72 -0.32 -10.28
CA LEU A 18 -1.23 -1.52 -10.97
C LEU A 18 0.28 -1.48 -11.21
N GLN A 19 0.88 -0.29 -11.33
CA GLN A 19 2.33 -0.11 -11.46
C GLN A 19 3.08 -0.21 -10.14
N ALA A 20 2.40 -0.11 -9.00
CA ALA A 20 3.02 -0.24 -7.69
C ALA A 20 3.39 -1.71 -7.38
N PRO A 21 4.45 -1.98 -6.59
CA PRO A 21 4.79 -3.34 -6.18
C PRO A 21 3.63 -4.01 -5.45
N GLU A 22 3.16 -5.16 -5.96
CA GLU A 22 1.97 -5.85 -5.44
C GLU A 22 2.06 -6.10 -3.93
N ALA A 23 3.22 -6.57 -3.45
CA ALA A 23 3.47 -6.81 -2.04
C ALA A 23 3.29 -5.55 -1.17
N ALA A 24 3.74 -4.38 -1.67
CA ALA A 24 3.59 -3.11 -0.97
C ALA A 24 2.12 -2.69 -0.89
N VAL A 25 1.37 -2.84 -1.98
CA VAL A 25 -0.08 -2.52 -2.01
C VAL A 25 -0.86 -3.42 -1.05
N ARG A 26 -0.53 -4.72 -1.00
CA ARG A 26 -1.16 -5.70 -0.10
C ARG A 26 -0.92 -5.41 1.38
N GLU A 27 0.28 -4.95 1.75
CA GLU A 27 0.62 -4.56 3.12
C GLU A 27 0.04 -3.19 3.50
N LEU A 28 -0.03 -2.23 2.59
CA LEU A 28 -0.49 -0.87 2.88
C LEU A 28 -1.99 -0.80 3.21
N LYS A 29 -2.84 -1.51 2.46
CA LYS A 29 -4.30 -1.46 2.64
C LYS A 29 -4.77 -1.81 4.07
N PRO A 30 -4.33 -2.91 4.71
CA PRO A 30 -4.71 -3.22 6.08
C PRO A 30 -4.16 -2.22 7.10
N LEU A 31 -2.97 -1.63 6.88
CA LEU A 31 -2.42 -0.60 7.76
C LEU A 31 -3.29 0.66 7.78
N LEU A 32 -3.75 1.11 6.61
CA LEU A 32 -4.66 2.26 6.50
C LEU A 32 -6.03 1.98 7.13
N ARG A 33 -6.53 0.75 6.97
CA ARG A 33 -7.78 0.30 7.61
C ARG A 33 -7.64 0.30 9.14
N ASN A 34 -6.51 -0.17 9.65
CA ASN A 34 -6.22 -0.25 11.09
C ASN A 34 -6.10 1.14 11.74
N ALA A 35 -5.49 2.09 11.04
CA ALA A 35 -5.29 3.47 11.52
C ALA A 35 -6.60 4.21 11.88
N ILE A 36 -7.75 3.75 11.39
CA ILE A 36 -9.07 4.33 11.71
C ILE A 36 -9.44 4.13 13.19
N GLY A 37 -9.01 3.03 13.80
CA GLY A 37 -9.40 2.65 15.16
C GLY A 37 -8.27 2.27 16.10
N ALA A 38 -7.04 2.07 15.59
CA ALA A 38 -5.90 1.71 16.41
C ALA A 38 -5.34 2.92 17.19
N SER A 39 -4.75 2.64 18.35
CA SER A 39 -3.92 3.64 19.02
C SER A 39 -2.69 3.95 18.16
N PRO A 40 -2.07 5.14 18.29
CA PRO A 40 -0.84 5.45 17.57
C PRO A 40 0.29 4.43 17.81
N ALA A 41 0.38 3.87 19.01
CA ALA A 41 1.39 2.88 19.36
C ALA A 41 1.15 1.53 18.65
N ASP A 42 -0.10 1.07 18.61
CA ASP A 42 -0.46 -0.17 17.92
C ASP A 42 -0.29 -0.04 16.40
N GLN A 43 -0.64 1.12 15.85
CA GLN A 43 -0.42 1.43 14.44
C GLN A 43 1.07 1.42 14.09
N LEU A 44 1.92 2.09 14.89
CA LEU A 44 3.36 2.11 14.68
C LEU A 44 3.98 0.72 14.74
N LYS A 45 3.49 -0.14 15.64
CA LYS A 45 3.93 -1.54 15.72
C LYS A 45 3.56 -2.30 14.44
N ALA A 46 2.30 -2.20 14.00
CA ALA A 46 1.84 -2.87 12.78
C ALA A 46 2.62 -2.42 11.54
N GLU A 47 2.90 -1.12 11.42
CA GLU A 47 3.70 -0.55 10.34
C GLU A 47 5.13 -1.11 10.30
N ARG A 48 5.79 -1.22 11.47
CA ARG A 48 7.14 -1.80 11.55
C ARG A 48 7.18 -3.26 11.17
N GLU A 49 6.19 -4.04 11.61
CA GLU A 49 6.08 -5.45 11.25
C GLU A 49 5.89 -5.65 9.74
N ALA A 50 5.03 -4.83 9.11
CA ALA A 50 4.86 -4.83 7.66
C ALA A 50 6.13 -4.42 6.92
N GLN A 51 6.83 -3.39 7.40
CA GLN A 51 8.08 -2.93 6.81
C GLN A 51 9.16 -4.02 6.86
N ALA A 52 9.27 -4.76 7.97
CA ALA A 52 10.22 -5.88 8.09
C ALA A 52 9.93 -7.00 7.07
N ARG A 53 8.66 -7.35 6.84
CA ARG A 53 8.26 -8.33 5.81
C ARG A 53 8.61 -7.85 4.40
N LEU A 54 8.32 -6.58 4.09
CA LEU A 54 8.63 -5.99 2.77
C LEU A 54 10.14 -5.95 2.50
N LEU A 55 10.94 -5.51 3.47
CA LEU A 55 12.40 -5.50 3.35
C LEU A 55 12.96 -6.91 3.13
N THR A 56 12.45 -7.90 3.87
CA THR A 56 12.83 -9.31 3.68
C THR A 56 12.49 -9.78 2.27
N ALA A 57 11.27 -9.52 1.80
CA ALA A 57 10.85 -9.90 0.45
C ALA A 57 11.69 -9.23 -0.65
N MET A 58 12.07 -7.95 -0.48
CA MET A 58 12.95 -7.23 -1.41
C MET A 58 14.33 -7.87 -1.50
N VAL A 59 14.94 -8.23 -0.37
CA VAL A 59 16.24 -8.93 -0.35
C VAL A 59 16.14 -10.30 -1.03
N GLN A 60 15.07 -11.06 -0.79
CA GLN A 60 14.85 -12.36 -1.44
C GLN A 60 14.56 -12.26 -2.94
N GLY A 61 13.90 -11.18 -3.37
CA GLY A 61 13.63 -10.90 -4.78
C GLY A 61 14.85 -10.41 -5.57
N ALA A 62 15.77 -9.69 -4.92
CA ALA A 62 17.01 -9.20 -5.54
C ALA A 62 18.07 -10.30 -5.79
N GLY A 63 17.89 -11.49 -5.19
CA GLY A 63 18.77 -12.64 -5.39
C GLY A 63 18.37 -13.57 -6.56
N LYS A 64 17.37 -13.20 -7.37
CA LYS A 64 16.92 -13.92 -8.56
C LYS A 64 17.32 -13.20 -9.85
#